data_AF-A0A7U9P490-F1
#
_entry.id   AF-A0A7U9P490-F1
#
_cell.length_a   1.000
_cell.length_b   1.000
_cell.length_c   1.000
_cell.angle_alpha   90.00
_cell.angle_beta   90.00
_cell.angle_gamma   90.00
#
_symmetry.space_group_name_H-M   'P 1'
#
loop_
_entity.id
_entity.type
_entity.pdbx_description
1 polymer ?
#
loop_
_entity_poly.entity_id
_entity_poly.type
_entity_poly.pdbx_seq_one_letter_code
_entity_poly.pdbx_strand_id
1 'polypeptide(L)'
;MAKRDYYEILGVSKNATKDEIKKAYRKLSKQYHPDVNKAPDAAEKFKEIKEAYEVLSDDEKRARYDRFGHADPNETFGGGGFQGGGFDFGGFSGFGGFEDIFETFFGAGPRRRASGPRKGADVEYMMTLTFEEAAFGKETEIEIPREETCDTCQGSGAKPGTSPTSCPHCHGSGQVTSEQATPFGRIVNRRTCPVCGGTGRYIPEKCPTCGGTGRVKRRKKIHVKIPAGVDDGQQLRVAGQGEPGVNGGPPGDLYIIFRVEPHEFFKRDGDDIYCEVPLSFAQAALGDEIEVPTLHGHVKLKIPAGTQTGTRFRLKGKGVPNVRGYGQGDQHVIVRVVTPTKLTEKQKQLLREFERLGGDTMHDGPHGRFFEKVKKAFKGEA
;
A
#
# COMPACT_ATOMS: atom_id res chain seq x y z
N MET A 1 -28.12 32.54 23.19
CA MET A 1 -27.07 33.42 23.77
C MET A 1 -26.08 33.73 22.65
N ALA A 2 -25.66 34.99 22.49
CA ALA A 2 -24.69 35.34 21.45
C ALA A 2 -23.36 34.61 21.68
N LYS A 3 -22.83 33.94 20.64
CA LYS A 3 -21.51 33.29 20.71
C LYS A 3 -20.42 34.35 21.01
N ARG A 4 -19.47 34.01 21.88
CA ARG A 4 -18.36 34.90 22.29
C ARG A 4 -17.41 35.15 21.12
N ASP A 5 -16.81 36.35 21.02
CA ASP A 5 -15.89 36.70 19.94
C ASP A 5 -14.61 35.82 20.01
N TYR A 6 -14.13 35.30 18.88
CA TYR A 6 -12.97 34.41 18.84
C TYR A 6 -11.68 35.08 19.30
N TYR A 7 -11.54 36.39 19.10
CA TYR A 7 -10.41 37.17 19.60
C TYR A 7 -10.45 37.28 21.14
N GLU A 8 -11.64 37.39 21.72
CA GLU A 8 -11.83 37.37 23.18
C GLU A 8 -11.59 35.99 23.78
N ILE A 9 -12.00 34.92 23.09
CA ILE A 9 -11.76 33.54 23.53
C ILE A 9 -10.26 33.24 23.60
N LEU A 10 -9.49 33.68 22.60
CA LEU A 10 -8.03 33.53 22.60
C LEU A 10 -7.30 34.61 23.41
N GLY A 11 -8.00 35.66 23.85
CA GLY A 11 -7.40 36.77 24.61
C GLY A 11 -6.39 37.59 23.79
N VAL A 12 -6.62 37.74 22.49
CA VAL A 12 -5.74 38.45 21.55
C VAL A 12 -6.46 39.61 20.88
N SER A 13 -5.70 40.60 20.40
CA SER A 13 -6.26 41.73 19.64
C SER A 13 -6.79 41.30 18.27
N LYS A 14 -7.77 42.02 17.71
CA LYS A 14 -8.25 41.82 16.33
C LYS A 14 -7.14 42.00 15.28
N ASN A 15 -6.10 42.78 15.61
CA ASN A 15 -4.92 42.98 14.78
C ASN A 15 -3.77 42.00 15.08
N ALA A 16 -4.01 40.95 15.88
CA ALA A 16 -2.97 40.00 16.25
C ALA A 16 -2.39 39.28 15.03
N THR A 17 -1.07 39.08 15.06
CA THR A 17 -0.33 38.29 14.08
C THR A 17 -0.62 36.79 14.26
N LYS A 18 -0.39 35.98 13.22
CA LYS A 18 -0.55 34.52 13.31
C LYS A 18 0.27 33.89 14.43
N ASP A 19 1.46 34.42 14.67
CA ASP A 19 2.34 33.93 15.73
C ASP A 19 1.80 34.25 17.13
N GLU A 20 1.16 35.40 17.31
CA GLU A 20 0.50 35.75 18.58
C GLU A 20 -0.73 34.86 18.83
N ILE A 21 -1.54 34.61 17.80
CA ILE A 21 -2.70 33.69 17.85
C ILE A 21 -2.24 32.27 18.20
N LYS A 22 -1.17 31.78 17.56
CA LYS A 22 -0.59 30.46 17.84
C LYS A 22 0.00 30.34 19.24
N LYS A 23 0.66 31.39 19.74
CA LYS A 23 1.18 31.44 21.12
C LYS A 23 0.05 31.44 22.14
N ALA A 24 -1.01 32.22 21.92
CA ALA A 24 -2.18 32.27 22.78
C ALA A 24 -2.90 30.92 22.84
N TYR A 25 -3.13 30.28 21.69
CA TYR A 25 -3.71 28.94 21.61
C TYR A 25 -2.88 27.92 22.41
N ARG A 26 -1.56 27.85 22.19
CA ARG A 26 -0.70 26.90 22.93
C ARG A 26 -0.77 27.08 24.46
N LYS A 27 -0.86 28.33 24.93
CA LYS A 27 -0.97 28.64 26.36
C LYS A 27 -2.33 28.18 26.91
N LEU A 28 -3.42 28.53 26.23
CA LEU A 28 -4.78 28.21 26.66
C LEU A 28 -5.10 26.72 26.53
N SER A 29 -4.68 26.06 25.45
CA SER A 29 -4.86 24.61 25.27
C SER A 29 -4.14 23.79 26.34
N LYS A 30 -2.97 24.23 26.83
CA LYS A 30 -2.27 23.56 27.94
C LYS A 30 -2.98 23.78 29.28
N GLN A 31 -3.59 24.95 29.47
CA GLN A 31 -4.30 25.33 30.70
C GLN A 31 -5.69 24.67 30.82
N TYR A 32 -6.35 24.42 29.70
CA TYR A 32 -7.69 23.81 29.64
C TYR A 32 -7.69 22.40 29.05
N HIS A 33 -6.52 21.75 28.95
CA HIS A 33 -6.44 20.37 28.46
C HIS A 33 -7.24 19.43 29.39
N PRO A 34 -8.07 18.51 28.86
CA PRO A 34 -8.88 17.59 29.67
C PRO A 34 -8.06 16.79 30.70
N ASP A 35 -6.82 16.44 30.36
CA ASP A 35 -5.94 15.69 31.25
C ASP A 35 -5.32 16.54 32.37
N VAL A 36 -5.25 17.86 32.19
CA VAL A 36 -4.58 18.79 33.13
C VAL A 36 -5.60 19.53 34.00
N ASN A 37 -6.77 19.84 33.46
CA ASN A 37 -7.81 20.62 34.13
C ASN A 37 -9.12 19.82 34.20
N LYS A 38 -9.47 19.37 35.40
CA LYS A 38 -10.67 18.57 35.69
C LYS A 38 -11.90 19.39 36.11
N ALA A 39 -11.87 20.71 35.93
CA ALA A 39 -13.03 21.55 36.22
C ALA A 39 -14.19 21.23 35.26
N PRO A 40 -15.46 21.31 35.72
CA PRO A 40 -16.63 20.94 34.91
C PRO A 40 -16.80 21.81 33.66
N ASP A 41 -16.26 23.03 33.65
CA ASP A 41 -16.30 24.01 32.56
C ASP A 41 -15.07 23.95 31.63
N ALA A 42 -14.06 23.13 31.95
CA ALA A 42 -12.81 23.07 31.18
C ALA A 42 -13.01 22.47 29.78
N ALA A 43 -13.91 21.49 29.64
CA ALA A 43 -14.20 20.84 28.36
C ALA A 43 -14.88 21.80 27.36
N GLU A 44 -15.84 22.62 27.83
CA GLU A 44 -16.51 23.62 27.00
C GLU A 44 -15.54 24.72 26.58
N LYS A 45 -14.73 25.24 27.51
CA LYS A 45 -13.70 26.25 27.22
C LYS A 45 -12.66 25.72 26.23
N PHE A 46 -12.24 24.47 26.37
CA PHE A 46 -11.30 23.85 25.44
C PHE A 46 -11.87 23.73 24.02
N LYS A 47 -13.17 23.41 23.91
CA LYS A 47 -13.88 23.38 22.63
C LYS A 47 -13.94 24.77 21.98
N GLU A 48 -14.29 25.80 22.75
CA GLU A 48 -14.29 27.20 22.27
C GLU A 48 -12.91 27.66 21.80
N ILE A 49 -11.85 27.34 22.55
CA ILE A 49 -10.46 27.70 22.21
C ILE A 49 -10.02 27.03 20.90
N LYS A 50 -10.43 25.78 20.68
CA LYS A 50 -10.12 25.03 19.46
C LYS A 50 -10.84 25.61 18.24
N GLU A 51 -12.13 25.92 18.37
CA GLU A 51 -12.95 26.56 17.32
C GLU A 51 -12.36 27.94 16.95
N ALA A 52 -12.00 28.74 17.95
CA ALA A 52 -11.38 30.05 17.74
C ALA A 52 -10.05 29.97 16.99
N TYR A 53 -9.18 29.01 17.35
CA TYR A 53 -7.90 28.84 16.67
C TYR A 53 -8.06 28.35 15.23
N GLU A 54 -9.01 27.45 14.95
CA GLU A 54 -9.25 26.95 13.60
C GLU A 54 -9.68 28.08 12.65
N VAL A 55 -10.53 28.99 13.12
CA VAL A 55 -11.00 30.13 12.32
C VAL A 55 -9.92 31.20 12.19
N LEU A 56 -9.22 31.55 13.27
CA LEU A 56 -8.26 32.67 13.28
C LEU A 56 -6.86 32.31 12.76
N SER A 57 -6.50 31.02 12.67
CA SER A 57 -5.19 30.59 12.14
C SER A 57 -5.11 30.55 10.61
N ASP A 58 -6.27 30.45 9.94
CA ASP A 58 -6.40 30.46 8.48
C ASP A 58 -6.81 31.84 7.97
N ASP A 59 -6.13 32.34 6.92
CA ASP A 59 -6.34 33.71 6.42
C ASP A 59 -7.72 33.91 5.80
N GLU A 60 -8.24 32.90 5.09
CA GLU A 60 -9.53 33.00 4.42
C GLU A 60 -10.68 32.88 5.42
N LYS A 61 -10.57 31.95 6.38
CA LYS A 61 -11.54 31.81 7.47
C LYS A 61 -11.56 33.04 8.37
N ARG A 62 -10.40 33.59 8.73
CA ARG A 62 -10.28 34.82 9.50
C ARG A 62 -10.89 36.01 8.76
N ALA A 63 -10.56 36.21 7.49
CA ALA A 63 -11.12 37.31 6.70
C ALA A 63 -12.65 37.18 6.52
N ARG A 64 -13.20 35.97 6.49
CA ARG A 64 -14.65 35.74 6.48
C ARG A 64 -15.27 36.09 7.83
N TYR A 65 -14.67 35.62 8.92
CA TYR A 65 -15.11 35.93 10.28
C TYR A 65 -15.07 37.43 10.57
N ASP A 66 -14.02 38.14 10.14
CA ASP A 66 -13.88 39.58 10.34
C ASP A 66 -14.96 40.38 9.56
N ARG A 67 -15.49 39.83 8.46
CA ARG A 67 -16.52 40.47 7.63
C ARG A 67 -17.95 40.17 8.07
N PHE A 68 -18.21 38.97 8.58
CA PHE A 68 -19.58 38.48 8.84
C PHE A 68 -19.83 38.07 10.29
N GLY A 69 -18.80 38.09 11.14
CA GLY A 69 -18.88 37.62 12.53
C GLY A 69 -19.27 36.14 12.60
N HIS A 70 -20.07 35.79 13.60
CA HIS A 70 -20.62 34.45 13.78
C HIS A 70 -21.84 34.14 12.90
N ALA A 71 -22.31 35.10 12.10
CA ALA A 71 -23.44 34.90 11.21
C ALA A 71 -22.95 34.32 9.87
N ASP A 72 -23.39 33.10 9.55
CA ASP A 72 -23.23 32.54 8.21
C ASP A 72 -24.16 33.30 7.23
N PRO A 73 -23.65 33.90 6.14
CA PRO A 73 -24.49 34.58 5.14
C PRO A 73 -25.58 33.69 4.52
N ASN A 74 -25.49 32.36 4.69
CA ASN A 74 -26.49 31.43 4.18
C ASN A 74 -27.76 31.27 5.05
N GLU A 75 -27.83 31.83 6.27
CA GLU A 75 -29.08 31.82 7.04
C GLU A 75 -30.09 32.92 6.61
N THR A 76 -29.66 33.89 5.80
CA THR A 76 -30.53 35.03 5.39
C THR A 76 -31.05 34.95 3.94
N PHE A 77 -30.61 33.96 3.15
CA PHE A 77 -31.08 33.73 1.77
C PHE A 77 -31.59 32.30 1.57
N GLY A 78 -32.73 31.99 2.20
CA GLY A 78 -33.34 30.66 2.12
C GLY A 78 -34.77 30.57 2.65
N GLY A 79 -35.58 31.61 2.46
CA GLY A 79 -37.02 31.54 2.73
C GLY A 79 -37.73 30.68 1.69
N GLY A 80 -38.01 29.41 2.02
CA GLY A 80 -38.80 28.53 1.14
C GLY A 80 -38.79 27.05 1.52
N GLY A 81 -39.46 26.71 2.62
CA GLY A 81 -40.11 25.42 2.87
C GLY A 81 -39.38 24.12 2.53
N PHE A 82 -38.81 23.46 3.54
CA PHE A 82 -38.99 22.01 3.68
C PHE A 82 -38.93 21.60 5.15
N GLN A 83 -40.11 21.58 5.77
CA GLN A 83 -40.37 20.84 6.99
C GLN A 83 -40.53 19.36 6.59
N GLY A 84 -39.61 18.50 7.01
CA GLY A 84 -39.78 17.07 6.79
C GLY A 84 -38.59 16.21 7.21
N GLY A 85 -38.74 15.53 8.34
CA GLY A 85 -38.08 14.25 8.61
C GLY A 85 -36.72 14.32 9.28
N GLY A 86 -36.69 13.90 10.54
CA GLY A 86 -35.46 13.80 11.33
C GLY A 86 -34.40 12.91 10.68
N PHE A 87 -33.17 13.40 10.70
CA PHE A 87 -31.99 12.55 10.67
C PHE A 87 -31.21 12.79 11.95
N ASP A 88 -31.31 11.77 12.80
CA ASP A 88 -30.59 11.55 14.04
C ASP A 88 -29.08 11.52 13.74
N PHE A 89 -28.34 12.52 14.21
CA PHE A 89 -26.87 12.55 14.14
C PHE A 89 -26.26 12.00 15.44
N GLY A 90 -26.88 10.97 16.01
CA GLY A 90 -26.37 10.18 17.12
C GLY A 90 -25.74 8.88 16.64
N GLY A 91 -24.49 8.93 16.14
CA GLY A 91 -23.71 7.71 15.93
C GLY A 91 -22.77 7.70 14.74
N PHE A 92 -21.67 8.45 14.80
CA PHE A 92 -20.45 8.08 14.07
C PHE A 92 -19.20 8.54 14.84
N SER A 93 -18.87 7.78 15.88
CA SER A 93 -17.54 7.80 16.49
C SER A 93 -16.64 6.89 15.65
N GLY A 94 -15.87 7.47 14.73
CA GLY A 94 -14.90 6.72 13.95
C GLY A 94 -14.20 7.56 12.89
N PHE A 95 -12.98 7.99 13.22
CA PHE A 95 -11.87 8.34 12.31
C PHE A 95 -12.19 8.67 10.84
N GLY A 96 -12.02 9.95 10.46
CA GLY A 96 -11.72 10.36 9.08
C GLY A 96 -12.66 11.42 8.50
N GLY A 97 -12.13 12.64 8.35
CA GLY A 97 -12.48 13.52 7.23
C GLY A 97 -13.82 14.27 7.26
N PHE A 98 -13.96 15.28 8.12
CA PHE A 98 -14.92 16.38 7.85
C PHE A 98 -14.44 17.32 6.73
N GLU A 99 -13.18 17.19 6.28
CA GLU A 99 -12.63 17.89 5.09
C GLU A 99 -13.29 17.41 3.78
N ASP A 100 -13.48 16.10 3.59
CA ASP A 100 -13.97 15.54 2.31
C ASP A 100 -15.44 15.87 2.01
N ILE A 101 -16.27 16.00 3.04
CA ILE A 101 -17.70 16.26 2.88
C ILE A 101 -17.95 17.76 2.61
N PHE A 102 -17.14 18.65 3.19
CA PHE A 102 -17.25 20.10 2.97
C PHE A 102 -16.64 20.53 1.62
N GLU A 103 -15.56 19.88 1.15
CA GLU A 103 -15.01 20.10 -0.20
C GLU A 103 -15.97 19.65 -1.31
N THR A 104 -16.70 18.56 -1.09
CA THR A 104 -17.65 18.03 -2.09
C THR A 104 -18.91 18.90 -2.23
N PHE A 105 -19.31 19.62 -1.18
CA PHE A 105 -20.58 20.36 -1.16
C PHE A 105 -20.43 21.89 -1.35
N PHE A 106 -19.31 22.49 -0.90
CA PHE A 106 -19.06 23.94 -0.99
C PHE A 106 -17.96 24.34 -1.99
N GLY A 107 -17.32 23.36 -2.63
CA GLY A 107 -16.41 23.61 -3.74
C GLY A 107 -17.16 23.94 -5.02
N ALA A 108 -17.23 25.22 -5.38
CA ALA A 108 -17.21 25.62 -6.79
C ALA A 108 -15.86 25.18 -7.38
N GLY A 109 -15.67 23.86 -7.51
CA GLY A 109 -14.46 23.27 -8.04
C GLY A 109 -14.26 23.84 -9.44
N PRO A 110 -13.04 24.30 -9.80
CA PRO A 110 -12.77 24.70 -11.16
C PRO A 110 -13.13 23.50 -12.02
N ARG A 111 -14.18 23.64 -12.84
CA ARG A 111 -14.57 22.68 -13.86
C ARG A 111 -13.30 22.29 -14.59
N ARG A 112 -12.69 21.15 -14.24
CA ARG A 112 -11.51 20.64 -14.94
C ARG A 112 -11.95 20.54 -16.39
N ARG A 113 -11.48 21.45 -17.23
CA ARG A 113 -11.70 21.37 -18.68
C ARG A 113 -11.32 19.94 -19.06
N ALA A 114 -12.26 19.18 -19.60
CA ALA A 114 -12.05 17.78 -19.95
C ALA A 114 -10.88 17.57 -20.95
N SER A 115 -10.37 18.68 -21.52
CA SER A 115 -9.32 18.76 -22.54
C SER A 115 -7.92 19.14 -22.04
N GLY A 116 -7.67 19.31 -20.73
CA GLY A 116 -6.31 19.60 -20.23
C GLY A 116 -5.33 18.43 -20.41
N PRO A 117 -4.01 18.67 -20.30
CA PRO A 117 -3.01 17.59 -20.24
C PRO A 117 -3.32 16.63 -19.10
N ARG A 118 -3.35 15.33 -19.37
CA ARG A 118 -3.59 14.28 -18.35
C ARG A 118 -2.48 13.25 -18.40
N LYS A 119 -1.99 12.84 -17.22
CA LYS A 119 -1.03 11.74 -17.10
C LYS A 119 -1.62 10.48 -17.74
N GLY A 120 -0.77 9.71 -18.41
CA GLY A 120 -1.13 8.38 -18.87
C GLY A 120 -1.41 7.44 -17.69
N ALA A 121 -2.14 6.36 -17.95
CA ALA A 121 -2.39 5.34 -16.94
C ALA A 121 -1.10 4.61 -16.56
N ASP A 122 -0.98 4.24 -15.30
CA ASP A 122 0.11 3.38 -14.85
C ASP A 122 -0.16 1.93 -15.30
N VAL A 123 0.91 1.18 -15.57
CA VAL A 123 0.86 -0.20 -16.05
C VAL A 123 1.43 -1.10 -14.97
N GLU A 124 0.79 -2.23 -14.71
CA GLU A 124 1.29 -3.25 -13.79
C GLU A 124 1.78 -4.46 -14.58
N TYR A 125 2.95 -4.97 -14.21
CA TYR A 125 3.53 -6.17 -14.79
C TYR A 125 3.93 -7.13 -13.67
N MET A 126 3.36 -8.34 -13.67
CA MET A 126 3.73 -9.38 -12.72
C MET A 126 4.91 -10.16 -13.28
N MET A 127 6.03 -10.13 -12.56
CA MET A 127 7.24 -10.86 -12.91
C MET A 127 7.46 -12.01 -11.94
N THR A 128 7.45 -13.24 -12.45
CA THR A 128 7.82 -14.41 -11.68
C THR A 128 9.34 -14.57 -11.64
N LEU A 129 9.89 -14.78 -10.46
CA LEU A 129 11.32 -14.99 -10.21
C LEU A 129 11.52 -16.32 -9.48
N THR A 130 12.62 -17.00 -9.78
CA THR A 130 13.08 -18.09 -8.91
C THR A 130 13.63 -17.52 -7.61
N PHE A 131 13.69 -18.35 -6.57
CA PHE A 131 14.24 -17.96 -5.27
C PHE A 131 15.68 -17.41 -5.37
N GLU A 132 16.50 -18.01 -6.24
CA GLU A 132 17.88 -17.62 -6.48
C GLU A 132 17.95 -16.26 -7.20
N GLU A 133 17.14 -16.06 -8.24
CA GLU A 133 17.07 -14.79 -8.96
C GLU A 133 16.62 -13.64 -8.06
N ALA A 134 15.67 -13.90 -7.16
CA ALA A 134 15.23 -12.94 -6.16
C ALA A 134 16.35 -12.59 -5.16
N ALA A 135 17.14 -13.58 -4.74
CA ALA A 135 18.22 -13.38 -3.78
C ALA A 135 19.44 -12.66 -4.37
N PHE A 136 19.86 -13.02 -5.58
CA PHE A 136 21.04 -12.47 -6.25
C PHE A 136 20.76 -11.20 -7.06
N GLY A 137 19.51 -10.97 -7.43
CA GLY A 137 19.14 -9.97 -8.42
C GLY A 137 19.42 -10.48 -9.84
N LYS A 138 18.79 -9.82 -10.81
CA LYS A 138 18.86 -10.21 -12.22
C LYS A 138 18.68 -8.97 -13.10
N GLU A 139 19.40 -8.92 -14.20
CA GLU A 139 19.14 -7.96 -15.28
C GLU A 139 18.41 -8.70 -16.39
N THR A 140 17.24 -8.19 -16.79
CA THR A 140 16.44 -8.83 -17.84
C THR A 140 15.74 -7.80 -18.70
N GLU A 141 15.39 -8.19 -19.92
CA GLU A 141 14.42 -7.46 -20.74
C GLU A 141 13.01 -7.98 -20.46
N ILE A 142 12.05 -7.07 -20.34
CA ILE A 142 10.62 -7.40 -20.34
C ILE A 142 9.96 -6.79 -21.58
N GLU A 143 9.01 -7.52 -22.15
CA GLU A 143 8.19 -7.03 -23.26
C GLU A 143 6.80 -6.67 -22.75
N ILE A 144 6.45 -5.39 -22.80
CA ILE A 144 5.10 -4.92 -22.46
C ILE A 144 4.40 -4.37 -23.70
N PRO A 145 3.11 -4.72 -23.91
CA PRO A 145 2.28 -4.04 -24.89
C PRO A 145 1.98 -2.63 -24.37
N ARG A 146 2.33 -1.60 -25.15
CA ARG A 146 2.08 -0.20 -24.81
C ARG A 146 1.41 0.50 -25.98
N GLU A 147 0.54 1.46 -25.71
CA GLU A 147 0.14 2.40 -26.75
C GLU A 147 1.27 3.39 -27.03
N GLU A 148 1.62 3.56 -28.30
CA GLU A 148 2.53 4.60 -28.75
C GLU A 148 1.80 5.51 -29.73
N THR A 149 2.27 6.76 -29.82
CA THR A 149 1.80 7.69 -30.83
C THR A 149 2.01 7.07 -32.20
N CYS A 150 0.99 7.08 -33.04
CA CYS A 150 1.09 6.51 -34.37
C CYS A 150 2.09 7.30 -35.22
N ASP A 151 3.20 6.66 -35.64
CA ASP A 151 4.23 7.30 -36.47
C ASP A 151 3.67 7.89 -37.77
N THR A 152 2.71 7.20 -38.39
CA THR A 152 2.10 7.59 -39.67
C THR A 152 1.37 8.94 -39.58
N CYS A 153 0.63 9.19 -38.51
CA CYS A 153 -0.19 10.39 -38.36
C CYS A 153 0.30 11.34 -37.26
N GLN A 154 1.39 10.99 -36.58
CA GLN A 154 1.97 11.71 -35.43
C GLN A 154 0.93 12.08 -34.37
N GLY A 155 -0.05 11.20 -34.13
CA GLY A 155 -1.11 11.41 -33.13
C GLY A 155 -2.31 12.22 -33.61
N SER A 156 -2.32 12.72 -34.85
CA SER A 156 -3.47 13.47 -35.39
C SER A 156 -4.69 12.58 -35.68
N GLY A 157 -4.49 11.27 -35.86
CA GLY A 157 -5.53 10.32 -36.26
C GLY A 157 -5.98 10.47 -37.71
N ALA A 158 -5.50 11.47 -38.44
CA ALA A 158 -5.83 11.73 -39.84
C ALA A 158 -4.85 11.03 -40.77
N LYS A 159 -5.29 10.73 -42.00
CA LYS A 159 -4.41 10.20 -43.05
C LYS A 159 -3.34 11.26 -43.40
N PRO A 160 -2.08 10.86 -43.67
CA PRO A 160 -1.03 11.80 -44.08
C PRO A 160 -1.49 12.68 -45.25
N GLY A 161 -1.25 14.00 -45.14
CA GLY A 161 -1.71 15.00 -46.11
C GLY A 161 -3.13 15.53 -45.88
N THR A 162 -3.90 14.95 -44.95
CA THR A 162 -5.18 15.47 -44.49
C THR A 162 -5.07 16.01 -43.06
N SER A 163 -5.97 16.90 -42.66
CA SER A 163 -5.97 17.47 -41.31
C SER A 163 -7.33 17.30 -40.62
N PRO A 164 -7.36 17.15 -39.28
CA PRO A 164 -8.61 17.19 -38.53
C PRO A 164 -9.27 18.56 -38.68
N THR A 165 -10.54 18.57 -39.06
CA THR A 165 -11.35 19.80 -39.19
C THR A 165 -12.19 20.01 -37.93
N SER A 166 -12.76 21.21 -37.76
CA SER A 166 -13.69 21.48 -36.67
C SER A 166 -14.94 20.60 -36.82
N CYS A 167 -15.40 19.99 -35.73
CA CYS A 167 -16.56 19.11 -35.79
C CYS A 167 -17.81 19.88 -36.24
N PRO A 168 -18.50 19.46 -37.31
CA PRO A 168 -19.64 20.22 -37.86
C PRO A 168 -20.85 20.24 -36.91
N HIS A 169 -20.98 19.27 -36.01
CA HIS A 169 -22.13 19.15 -35.10
C HIS A 169 -21.98 19.97 -33.81
N CYS A 170 -20.74 20.15 -33.32
CA CYS A 170 -20.49 20.92 -32.09
C CYS A 170 -19.67 22.19 -32.33
N HIS A 171 -19.31 22.48 -33.59
CA HIS A 171 -18.49 23.60 -34.01
C HIS A 171 -17.19 23.74 -33.21
N GLY A 172 -16.55 22.62 -32.87
CA GLY A 172 -15.29 22.61 -32.12
C GLY A 172 -15.45 22.60 -30.59
N SER A 173 -16.66 22.72 -30.06
CA SER A 173 -16.89 22.77 -28.61
C SER A 173 -16.80 21.41 -27.91
N GLY A 174 -16.86 20.30 -28.65
CA GLY A 174 -16.82 18.93 -28.11
C GLY A 174 -18.10 18.50 -27.36
N GLN A 175 -19.02 19.42 -27.12
CA GLN A 175 -20.26 19.18 -26.40
C GLN A 175 -21.45 19.72 -27.20
N VAL A 176 -22.60 19.09 -27.04
CA VAL A 176 -23.87 19.55 -27.61
C VAL A 176 -24.79 19.96 -26.47
N THR A 177 -25.29 21.18 -26.53
CA THR A 177 -26.24 21.74 -25.57
C THR A 177 -27.65 21.42 -26.02
N SER A 178 -28.40 20.67 -25.21
CA SER A 178 -29.84 20.46 -25.39
C SER A 178 -30.58 21.32 -24.38
N GLU A 179 -31.35 22.27 -24.87
CA GLU A 179 -32.15 23.17 -24.04
C GLU A 179 -33.59 22.70 -24.07
N GLN A 180 -34.13 22.36 -22.90
CA GLN A 180 -35.54 22.02 -22.75
C GLN A 180 -36.22 23.10 -21.92
N ALA A 181 -37.20 23.77 -22.54
CA ALA A 181 -38.06 24.71 -21.82
C ALA A 181 -39.03 23.91 -20.94
N THR A 182 -39.08 24.24 -19.66
CA THR A 182 -40.02 23.68 -18.69
C THR A 182 -40.85 24.81 -18.08
N PRO A 183 -42.03 24.53 -17.49
CA PRO A 183 -42.85 25.54 -16.82
C PRO A 183 -42.12 26.30 -15.70
N PHE A 184 -41.02 25.74 -15.17
CA PHE A 184 -40.21 26.32 -14.09
C PHE A 184 -38.90 26.98 -14.59
N GLY A 185 -38.69 27.09 -15.91
CA GLY A 185 -37.50 27.70 -16.51
C GLY A 185 -36.84 26.87 -17.61
N ARG A 186 -35.65 27.27 -18.05
CA ARG A 186 -34.88 26.56 -19.09
C ARG A 186 -33.88 25.61 -18.45
N ILE A 187 -34.03 24.31 -18.69
CA ILE A 187 -33.04 23.30 -18.30
C ILE A 187 -32.09 23.11 -19.47
N VAL A 188 -30.80 23.40 -19.25
CA VAL A 188 -29.75 23.19 -20.25
C VAL A 188 -28.97 21.94 -19.88
N ASN A 189 -29.09 20.89 -20.69
CA ASN A 189 -28.33 19.66 -20.53
C ASN A 189 -27.18 19.62 -21.54
N ARG A 190 -25.94 19.57 -21.05
CA ARG A 190 -24.74 19.42 -21.88
C ARG A 190 -24.38 17.95 -21.99
N ARG A 191 -24.35 17.44 -23.22
CA ARG A 191 -23.91 16.07 -23.50
C ARG A 191 -22.65 16.10 -24.35
N THR A 192 -21.79 15.09 -24.24
CA THR A 192 -20.65 14.92 -25.13
C THR A 192 -21.15 14.79 -26.57
N CYS A 193 -20.52 15.49 -27.51
CA CYS A 193 -20.92 15.42 -28.91
C CYS A 193 -20.77 13.97 -29.43
N PRO A 194 -21.84 13.35 -29.98
CA PRO A 194 -21.81 11.95 -30.40
C PRO A 194 -20.89 11.71 -31.63
N VAL A 195 -20.63 12.76 -32.41
CA VAL A 195 -19.81 12.68 -33.64
C VAL A 195 -18.32 12.72 -33.34
N CYS A 196 -17.86 13.63 -32.46
CA CYS A 196 -16.43 13.80 -32.16
C CYS A 196 -15.99 13.18 -30.82
N GLY A 197 -16.92 12.61 -30.05
CA GLY A 197 -16.62 11.98 -28.76
C GLY A 197 -16.01 12.93 -27.72
N GLY A 198 -16.21 14.24 -27.86
CA GLY A 198 -15.65 15.24 -26.95
C GLY A 198 -14.39 15.96 -27.43
N THR A 199 -13.77 15.50 -28.53
CA THR A 199 -12.52 16.09 -29.03
C THR A 199 -12.71 17.44 -29.73
N GLY A 200 -13.94 17.75 -30.18
CA GLY A 200 -14.23 18.93 -30.99
C GLY A 200 -13.70 18.85 -32.42
N ARG A 201 -12.99 17.77 -32.78
CA ARG A 201 -12.40 17.58 -34.10
C ARG A 201 -13.14 16.48 -34.86
N TYR A 202 -13.28 16.67 -36.16
CA TYR A 202 -13.77 15.67 -37.09
C TYR A 202 -12.64 15.26 -38.01
N ILE A 203 -12.48 13.95 -38.22
CA ILE A 203 -11.42 13.38 -39.07
C ILE A 203 -12.11 12.82 -40.31
N PRO A 204 -12.12 13.54 -41.45
CA PRO A 204 -12.79 13.07 -42.67
C PRO A 204 -12.15 11.78 -43.20
N GLU A 205 -10.82 11.75 -43.27
CA GLU A 205 -10.04 10.60 -43.69
C GLU A 205 -9.21 10.08 -42.51
N LYS A 206 -9.64 8.95 -41.94
CA LYS A 206 -8.95 8.30 -40.83
C LYS A 206 -7.61 7.73 -41.28
N CYS A 207 -6.62 7.79 -40.40
CA CYS A 207 -5.33 7.14 -40.63
C CYS A 207 -5.53 5.62 -40.79
N PRO A 208 -4.97 4.99 -41.84
CA PRO A 208 -5.12 3.56 -42.06
C PRO A 208 -4.44 2.69 -41.00
N THR A 209 -3.38 3.21 -40.35
CA THR A 209 -2.59 2.47 -39.35
C THR A 209 -3.27 2.42 -37.98
N CYS A 210 -3.87 3.54 -37.53
CA CYS A 210 -4.48 3.63 -36.19
C CYS A 210 -6.02 3.71 -36.21
N GLY A 211 -6.66 3.71 -37.39
CA GLY A 211 -8.12 3.78 -37.50
C GLY A 211 -8.75 5.06 -36.94
N GLY A 212 -7.99 6.15 -36.83
CA GLY A 212 -8.47 7.44 -36.30
C GLY A 212 -8.16 7.73 -34.83
N THR A 213 -7.60 6.79 -34.07
CA THR A 213 -7.30 6.99 -32.63
C THR A 213 -6.04 7.83 -32.36
N GLY A 214 -5.15 7.93 -33.34
CA GLY A 214 -3.82 8.56 -33.19
C GLY A 214 -2.79 7.69 -32.46
N ARG A 215 -3.14 6.46 -32.05
CA ARG A 215 -2.29 5.57 -31.25
C ARG A 215 -2.27 4.16 -31.80
N VAL A 216 -1.15 3.47 -31.62
CA VAL A 216 -0.98 2.06 -32.03
C VAL A 216 -0.38 1.26 -30.89
N LYS A 217 -0.85 0.03 -30.68
CA LYS A 217 -0.24 -0.88 -29.70
C LYS A 217 1.04 -1.47 -30.29
N ARG A 218 2.15 -1.30 -29.58
CA ARG A 218 3.45 -1.90 -29.91
C ARG A 218 4.02 -2.61 -28.70
N ARG A 219 4.75 -3.69 -28.95
CA ARG A 219 5.54 -4.34 -27.89
C ARG A 219 6.84 -3.59 -27.73
N LYS A 220 7.07 -3.08 -26.53
CA LYS A 220 8.30 -2.38 -26.18
C LYS A 220 9.13 -3.24 -25.24
N LYS A 221 10.41 -3.39 -25.58
CA LYS A 221 11.41 -4.00 -24.71
C LYS A 221 11.92 -2.97 -23.73
N ILE A 222 11.85 -3.29 -22.44
CA ILE A 222 12.34 -2.45 -21.36
C ILE A 222 13.39 -3.24 -20.61
N HIS A 223 14.59 -2.67 -20.47
CA HIS A 223 15.63 -3.23 -19.63
C HIS A 223 15.33 -2.89 -18.16
N VAL A 224 15.25 -3.92 -17.33
CA VAL A 224 14.95 -3.78 -15.91
C VAL A 224 16.07 -4.44 -15.12
N LYS A 225 16.61 -3.70 -14.16
CA LYS A 225 17.56 -4.19 -13.18
C LYS A 225 16.83 -4.51 -11.88
N ILE A 226 16.78 -5.79 -11.55
CA ILE A 226 16.14 -6.29 -10.33
C ILE A 226 17.19 -6.26 -9.22
N PRO A 227 16.95 -5.50 -8.14
CA PRO A 227 17.89 -5.45 -7.04
C PRO A 227 18.01 -6.81 -6.35
N ALA A 228 19.19 -7.09 -5.81
CA ALA A 228 19.38 -8.30 -5.02
C ALA A 228 18.55 -8.24 -3.74
N GLY A 229 17.90 -9.36 -3.41
CA GLY A 229 17.13 -9.54 -2.20
C GLY A 229 15.65 -9.16 -2.27
N VAL A 230 15.10 -8.95 -3.48
CA VAL A 230 13.66 -8.64 -3.63
C VAL A 230 12.78 -9.71 -2.98
N ASP A 231 11.74 -9.29 -2.27
CA ASP A 231 10.80 -10.18 -1.62
C ASP A 231 9.51 -10.37 -2.43
N ASP A 232 8.73 -11.38 -2.10
CA ASP A 232 7.43 -11.65 -2.73
C ASP A 232 6.46 -10.48 -2.52
N GLY A 233 5.79 -10.07 -3.59
CA GLY A 233 4.88 -8.92 -3.60
C GLY A 233 5.57 -7.55 -3.61
N GLN A 234 6.90 -7.48 -3.54
CA GLN A 234 7.62 -6.21 -3.64
C GLN A 234 7.45 -5.59 -5.03
N GLN A 235 7.39 -4.25 -5.07
CA GLN A 235 7.15 -3.50 -6.29
C GLN A 235 8.37 -2.66 -6.69
N LEU A 236 8.72 -2.70 -7.98
CA LEU A 236 9.71 -1.83 -8.61
C LEU A 236 9.02 -0.86 -9.58
N ARG A 237 9.16 0.43 -9.32
CA ARG A 237 8.63 1.48 -10.20
C ARG A 237 9.66 1.87 -11.26
N VAL A 238 9.28 1.74 -12.53
CA VAL A 238 10.03 2.25 -13.69
C VAL A 238 9.31 3.47 -14.24
N ALA A 239 9.87 4.65 -13.97
CA ALA A 239 9.23 5.93 -14.25
C ALA A 239 9.05 6.17 -15.76
N GLY A 240 7.87 6.69 -16.15
CA GLY A 240 7.56 7.09 -17.52
C GLY A 240 7.37 5.94 -18.54
N GLN A 241 7.40 4.70 -18.07
CA GLN A 241 7.22 3.50 -18.89
C GLN A 241 5.78 2.96 -18.91
N GLY A 242 4.82 3.64 -18.28
CA GLY A 242 3.39 3.34 -18.38
C GLY A 242 2.75 3.88 -19.66
N GLU A 243 1.43 3.96 -19.73
CA GLU A 243 0.72 4.41 -20.93
C GLU A 243 1.01 5.88 -21.29
N PRO A 244 0.88 6.30 -22.57
CA PRO A 244 1.12 7.67 -22.96
C PRO A 244 0.04 8.61 -22.43
N GLY A 245 0.46 9.80 -22.00
CA GLY A 245 -0.46 10.84 -21.56
C GLY A 245 -1.36 11.36 -22.67
N VAL A 246 -2.44 12.01 -22.25
CA VAL A 246 -3.45 12.60 -23.14
C VAL A 246 -3.23 14.11 -23.21
N ASN A 247 -3.42 14.72 -24.39
CA ASN A 247 -3.31 16.17 -24.62
C ASN A 247 -1.98 16.78 -24.14
N GLY A 248 -0.87 16.09 -24.37
CA GLY A 248 0.48 16.55 -23.95
C GLY A 248 0.81 16.30 -22.47
N GLY A 249 0.00 15.51 -21.76
CA GLY A 249 0.36 15.06 -20.41
C GLY A 249 1.51 14.06 -20.40
N PRO A 250 2.23 13.92 -19.27
CA PRO A 250 3.33 12.95 -19.15
C PRO A 250 2.81 11.50 -19.21
N PRO A 251 3.67 10.54 -19.59
CA PRO A 251 3.31 9.13 -19.51
C PRO A 251 3.09 8.67 -18.07
N GLY A 252 2.34 7.57 -17.92
CA GLY A 252 2.25 6.82 -16.67
C GLY A 252 3.56 6.13 -16.31
N ASP A 253 3.56 5.43 -15.20
CA ASP A 253 4.68 4.64 -14.71
C ASP A 253 4.40 3.13 -14.86
N LEU A 254 5.46 2.33 -14.95
CA LEU A 254 5.35 0.88 -14.92
C LEU A 254 5.69 0.38 -13.50
N TYR A 255 4.79 -0.41 -12.91
CA TYR A 255 5.01 -1.10 -11.64
C TYR A 255 5.23 -2.58 -11.91
N ILE A 256 6.42 -3.06 -11.58
CA ILE A 256 6.78 -4.47 -11.68
C ILE A 256 6.56 -5.08 -10.30
N ILE A 257 5.61 -6.00 -10.20
CA ILE A 257 5.29 -6.73 -8.98
C ILE A 257 6.02 -8.06 -9.05
N PHE A 258 6.93 -8.31 -8.12
CA PHE A 258 7.68 -9.56 -8.07
C PHE A 258 6.85 -10.65 -7.41
N ARG A 259 6.86 -11.83 -8.02
CA ARG A 259 6.33 -13.06 -7.45
C ARG A 259 7.45 -14.08 -7.35
N VAL A 260 7.84 -14.44 -6.13
CA VAL A 260 8.94 -15.38 -5.91
C VAL A 260 8.40 -16.80 -5.82
N GLU A 261 8.94 -17.69 -6.64
CA GLU A 261 8.55 -19.10 -6.60
C GLU A 261 9.04 -19.76 -5.30
N PRO A 262 8.19 -20.57 -4.63
CA PRO A 262 8.61 -21.34 -3.47
C PRO A 262 9.75 -22.28 -3.83
N HIS A 263 10.79 -22.33 -2.98
CA HIS A 263 11.90 -23.26 -3.14
C HIS A 263 11.64 -24.56 -2.37
N GLU A 264 12.12 -25.69 -2.90
CA GLU A 264 11.90 -27.01 -2.28
C GLU A 264 12.59 -27.13 -0.90
N PHE A 265 13.78 -26.53 -0.77
CA PHE A 265 14.63 -26.66 0.42
C PHE A 265 14.70 -25.41 1.29
N PHE A 266 14.42 -24.23 0.73
CA PHE A 266 14.65 -22.94 1.38
C PHE A 266 13.33 -22.24 1.64
N LYS A 267 13.17 -21.76 2.87
CA LYS A 267 12.08 -20.89 3.27
C LYS A 267 12.67 -19.57 3.70
N ARG A 268 12.22 -18.47 3.11
CA ARG A 268 12.66 -17.12 3.50
C ARG A 268 11.71 -16.53 4.51
N ASP A 269 12.27 -15.85 5.50
CA ASP A 269 11.54 -14.98 6.43
C ASP A 269 12.38 -13.71 6.64
N GLY A 270 11.93 -12.60 6.05
CA GLY A 270 12.71 -11.36 5.97
C GLY A 270 14.01 -11.55 5.20
N ASP A 271 15.14 -11.26 5.83
CA ASP A 271 16.47 -11.45 5.23
C ASP A 271 17.05 -12.84 5.53
N ASP A 272 16.44 -13.60 6.44
CA ASP A 272 16.93 -14.90 6.89
C ASP A 272 16.35 -16.05 6.06
N ILE A 273 17.13 -17.11 5.92
CA ILE A 273 16.77 -18.33 5.19
C ILE A 273 16.75 -19.52 6.14
N TYR A 274 15.73 -20.35 6.02
CA TYR A 274 15.56 -21.55 6.81
C TYR A 274 15.62 -22.76 5.89
N CYS A 275 16.44 -23.74 6.27
CA CYS A 275 16.47 -25.04 5.60
C CYS A 275 16.38 -26.16 6.63
N GLU A 276 15.57 -27.18 6.32
CA GLU A 276 15.51 -28.40 7.12
C GLU A 276 16.53 -29.40 6.59
N VAL A 277 17.44 -29.84 7.45
CA VAL A 277 18.41 -30.88 7.10
C VAL A 277 18.08 -32.17 7.84
N PRO A 278 17.76 -33.26 7.11
CA PRO A 278 17.52 -34.55 7.73
C PRO A 278 18.85 -35.15 8.21
N LEU A 279 18.89 -35.55 9.48
CA LEU A 279 20.02 -36.30 10.06
C LEU A 279 19.58 -37.71 10.44
N SER A 280 20.48 -38.67 10.26
CA SER A 280 20.28 -40.02 10.80
C SER A 280 20.45 -40.03 12.32
N PHE A 281 19.84 -41.02 12.98
CA PHE A 281 19.97 -41.23 14.42
C PHE A 281 21.45 -41.32 14.86
N ALA A 282 22.28 -42.04 14.10
CA ALA A 282 23.71 -42.19 14.41
C ALA A 282 24.46 -40.85 14.32
N GLN A 283 24.21 -40.04 13.29
CA GLN A 283 24.85 -38.72 13.11
C GLN A 283 24.47 -37.76 14.25
N ALA A 284 23.19 -37.75 14.65
CA ALA A 284 22.73 -36.91 15.75
C ALA A 284 23.34 -37.34 17.10
N ALA A 285 23.45 -38.65 17.34
CA ALA A 285 23.99 -39.18 18.58
C ALA A 285 25.51 -39.02 18.70
N LEU A 286 26.26 -39.38 17.65
CA LEU A 286 27.73 -39.43 17.67
C LEU A 286 28.40 -38.11 17.25
N GLY A 287 27.63 -37.20 16.63
CA GLY A 287 28.17 -36.06 15.91
C GLY A 287 28.69 -36.46 14.53
N ASP A 288 28.71 -35.50 13.62
CA ASP A 288 29.15 -35.70 12.24
C ASP A 288 29.57 -34.35 11.62
N GLU A 289 30.20 -34.39 10.45
CA GLU A 289 30.42 -33.21 9.62
C GLU A 289 29.64 -33.37 8.31
N ILE A 290 28.60 -32.58 8.13
CA ILE A 290 27.70 -32.67 6.98
C ILE A 290 27.88 -31.47 6.03
N GLU A 291 27.58 -31.67 4.76
CA GLU A 291 27.51 -30.58 3.77
C GLU A 291 26.08 -30.05 3.69
N VAL A 292 25.91 -28.76 3.98
CA VAL A 292 24.62 -28.07 3.95
C VAL A 292 24.54 -27.20 2.71
N PRO A 293 23.45 -27.29 1.92
CA PRO A 293 23.24 -26.39 0.78
C PRO A 293 22.97 -24.96 1.28
N THR A 294 23.63 -23.99 0.67
CA THR A 294 23.39 -22.56 0.86
C THR A 294 23.12 -21.92 -0.50
N LEU A 295 22.63 -20.68 -0.52
CA LEU A 295 22.45 -19.94 -1.78
C LEU A 295 23.75 -19.82 -2.60
N HIS A 296 24.90 -19.80 -1.94
CA HIS A 296 26.21 -19.61 -2.56
C HIS A 296 26.97 -20.93 -2.80
N GLY A 297 26.29 -22.08 -2.73
CA GLY A 297 26.88 -23.40 -2.82
C GLY A 297 26.90 -24.15 -1.49
N HIS A 298 27.76 -25.15 -1.34
CA HIS A 298 27.77 -26.03 -0.16
C HIS A 298 28.75 -25.54 0.91
N VAL A 299 28.35 -25.66 2.18
CA VAL A 299 29.20 -25.35 3.34
C VAL A 299 29.23 -26.54 4.29
N LYS A 300 30.41 -26.88 4.80
CA LYS A 300 30.56 -27.90 5.84
C LYS A 300 30.07 -27.37 7.18
N LEU A 301 29.16 -28.12 7.82
CA LEU A 301 28.63 -27.85 9.14
C LEU A 301 28.97 -29.00 10.08
N LYS A 302 29.68 -28.69 11.16
CA LYS A 302 29.98 -29.65 12.22
C LYS A 302 28.78 -29.78 13.16
N ILE A 303 28.26 -31.00 13.27
CA ILE A 303 27.17 -31.38 14.16
C ILE A 303 27.79 -31.97 15.45
N PRO A 304 27.55 -31.36 16.61
CA PRO A 304 28.02 -31.91 17.88
C PRO A 304 27.24 -33.19 18.25
N ALA A 305 27.91 -34.07 19.00
CA ALA A 305 27.27 -35.26 19.55
C ALA A 305 26.11 -34.89 20.48
N GLY A 306 25.04 -35.69 20.44
CA GLY A 306 23.82 -35.45 21.22
C GLY A 306 22.91 -34.33 20.68
N THR A 307 23.07 -33.93 19.41
CA THR A 307 22.22 -32.91 18.78
C THR A 307 20.76 -33.37 18.75
N GLN A 308 19.87 -32.54 19.29
CA GLN A 308 18.44 -32.84 19.34
C GLN A 308 17.73 -32.40 18.06
N THR A 309 16.62 -33.07 17.72
CA THR A 309 15.74 -32.62 16.64
C THR A 309 15.16 -31.23 16.94
N GLY A 310 15.04 -30.38 15.93
CA GLY A 310 14.64 -28.97 16.07
C GLY A 310 15.77 -28.02 16.44
N THR A 311 16.98 -28.51 16.76
CA THR A 311 18.16 -27.66 17.00
C THR A 311 18.44 -26.80 15.77
N ARG A 312 18.73 -25.51 15.99
CA ARG A 312 19.00 -24.53 14.94
C ARG A 312 20.47 -24.14 14.93
N PHE A 313 21.15 -24.36 13.81
CA PHE A 313 22.50 -23.87 13.59
C PHE A 313 22.45 -22.62 12.72
N ARG A 314 23.14 -21.55 13.13
CA ARG A 314 23.18 -20.28 12.40
C ARG A 314 24.46 -20.21 11.57
N LEU A 315 24.30 -20.11 10.27
CA LEU A 315 25.36 -19.80 9.31
C LEU A 315 25.32 -18.30 9.02
N LYS A 316 26.28 -17.57 9.60
CA LYS A 316 26.32 -16.11 9.52
C LYS A 316 26.63 -15.63 8.10
N GLY A 317 25.88 -14.65 7.59
CA GLY A 317 26.06 -14.03 6.28
C GLY A 317 25.74 -14.96 5.11
N LYS A 318 24.87 -15.94 5.32
CA LYS A 318 24.42 -16.90 4.30
C LYS A 318 22.94 -16.77 3.94
N GLY A 319 22.28 -15.73 4.43
CA GLY A 319 20.92 -15.35 4.04
C GLY A 319 20.90 -14.40 2.84
N VAL A 320 19.78 -13.69 2.71
CA VAL A 320 19.49 -12.78 1.59
C VAL A 320 20.02 -11.37 1.89
N PRO A 321 20.56 -10.64 0.89
CA PRO A 321 20.92 -9.23 1.07
C PRO A 321 19.69 -8.34 1.29
N ASN A 322 19.82 -7.30 2.12
CA ASN A 322 18.73 -6.36 2.33
C ASN A 322 18.58 -5.40 1.15
N VAL A 323 17.37 -5.29 0.57
CA VAL A 323 17.12 -4.44 -0.61
C VAL A 323 17.23 -2.95 -0.32
N ARG A 324 16.91 -2.54 0.92
CA ARG A 324 16.74 -1.13 1.31
C ARG A 324 17.94 -0.53 2.05
N GLY A 325 18.97 -1.32 2.31
CA GLY A 325 20.08 -0.87 3.15
C GLY A 325 21.31 -1.75 3.04
N TYR A 326 22.13 -1.67 4.08
CA TYR A 326 23.35 -2.45 4.20
C TYR A 326 23.12 -3.62 5.15
N GLY A 327 23.42 -4.83 4.69
CA GLY A 327 23.31 -6.03 5.49
C GLY A 327 22.98 -7.26 4.65
N GLN A 328 23.27 -8.42 5.23
CA GLN A 328 22.91 -9.71 4.71
C GLN A 328 22.35 -10.51 5.89
N GLY A 329 21.22 -11.18 5.68
CA GLY A 329 20.67 -12.09 6.68
C GLY A 329 21.50 -13.35 6.82
N ASP A 330 21.00 -14.27 7.63
CA ASP A 330 21.67 -15.51 7.96
C ASP A 330 20.87 -16.73 7.48
N GLN A 331 21.56 -17.87 7.38
CA GLN A 331 20.90 -19.13 7.12
C GLN A 331 20.79 -19.94 8.41
N HIS A 332 19.57 -20.34 8.75
CA HIS A 332 19.22 -21.19 9.86
C HIS A 332 18.97 -22.61 9.39
N VAL A 333 19.86 -23.51 9.79
CA VAL A 333 19.77 -24.94 9.53
C VAL A 333 19.02 -25.58 10.68
N ILE A 334 17.81 -26.07 10.40
CA ILE A 334 16.98 -26.78 11.37
C ILE A 334 17.23 -28.27 11.20
N VAL A 335 17.75 -28.90 12.26
CA VAL A 335 18.00 -30.35 12.26
C VAL A 335 16.69 -31.11 12.41
N ARG A 336 16.45 -32.10 11.55
CA ARG A 336 15.35 -33.06 11.71
C ARG A 336 15.91 -34.47 11.79
N VAL A 337 15.84 -35.10 12.96
CA VAL A 337 16.29 -36.49 13.10
C VAL A 337 15.25 -37.41 12.47
N VAL A 338 15.68 -38.23 11.51
CA VAL A 338 14.82 -39.18 10.79
C VAL A 338 15.04 -40.58 11.35
N THR A 339 14.01 -41.13 11.98
CA THR A 339 14.02 -42.51 12.46
C THR A 339 13.85 -43.48 11.29
N PRO A 340 14.76 -44.46 11.11
CA PRO A 340 14.67 -45.42 10.02
C PRO A 340 13.43 -46.33 10.18
N THR A 341 12.65 -46.48 9.10
CA THR A 341 11.42 -47.30 9.11
C THR A 341 11.62 -48.74 8.68
N LYS A 342 12.70 -49.02 7.93
CA LYS A 342 13.05 -50.36 7.42
C LYS A 342 14.41 -50.76 7.97
N LEU A 343 14.42 -51.76 8.83
CA LEU A 343 15.63 -52.26 9.50
C LEU A 343 15.85 -53.74 9.18
N THR A 344 17.09 -54.08 8.84
CA THR A 344 17.56 -55.47 8.74
C THR A 344 17.62 -56.12 10.13
N GLU A 345 17.59 -57.46 10.20
CA GLU A 345 17.66 -58.17 11.48
C GLU A 345 18.92 -57.83 12.29
N LYS A 346 20.07 -57.66 11.61
CA LYS A 346 21.31 -57.23 12.25
C LYS A 346 21.19 -55.83 12.88
N GLN A 347 20.56 -54.87 12.18
CA GLN A 347 20.35 -53.52 12.72
C GLN A 347 19.40 -53.52 13.92
N LYS A 348 18.33 -54.34 13.89
CA LYS A 348 17.42 -54.49 15.03
C LYS A 348 18.14 -55.07 16.25
N GLN A 349 18.99 -56.08 16.05
CA GLN A 349 19.79 -56.67 17.13
C GLN A 349 20.71 -55.63 17.77
N LEU A 350 21.43 -54.83 16.98
CA LEU A 350 22.31 -53.76 17.47
C LEU A 350 21.55 -52.69 18.25
N LEU A 351 20.35 -52.29 17.80
CA LEU A 351 19.53 -51.32 18.53
C LEU A 351 19.01 -51.86 19.86
N ARG A 352 18.63 -53.14 19.93
CA ARG A 352 18.24 -53.80 21.19
C ARG A 352 19.43 -53.92 22.15
N GLU A 353 20.62 -54.18 21.63
CA GLU A 353 21.84 -54.22 22.45
C GLU A 353 22.18 -52.82 22.97
N PHE A 354 22.09 -51.79 22.11
CA PHE A 354 22.24 -50.39 22.51
C PHE A 354 21.24 -49.98 23.61
N GLU A 355 19.98 -50.38 23.49
CA GLU A 355 18.95 -50.17 24.51
C GLU A 355 19.32 -50.84 25.85
N ARG A 356 19.76 -52.11 25.83
CA ARG A 356 20.21 -52.82 27.04
C ARG A 356 21.40 -52.13 27.71
N LEU A 357 22.34 -51.64 26.92
CA LEU A 357 23.54 -50.94 27.42
C LEU A 357 23.22 -49.55 27.97
N GLY A 358 22.19 -48.88 27.45
CA GLY A 358 21.78 -47.54 27.92
C GLY A 358 21.07 -47.53 29.27
N GLY A 359 20.59 -48.68 29.76
CA GLY A 359 19.81 -48.78 31.00
C GLY A 359 18.48 -48.00 30.95
N ASP A 360 17.71 -48.02 32.04
CA ASP A 360 16.41 -47.33 32.19
C ASP A 360 16.46 -45.80 32.01
N THR A 361 17.65 -45.22 31.79
CA THR A 361 17.87 -43.76 31.66
C THR A 361 17.30 -43.16 30.38
N MET A 362 16.97 -43.95 29.35
CA MET A 362 16.34 -43.42 28.13
C MET A 362 14.89 -42.94 28.34
N HIS A 363 14.28 -43.26 29.48
CA HIS A 363 12.96 -42.76 29.85
C HIS A 363 13.00 -41.45 30.64
N ASP A 364 14.15 -40.94 31.08
CA ASP A 364 14.24 -39.70 31.89
C ASP A 364 13.96 -38.37 31.13
N GLY A 365 13.46 -38.45 29.89
CA GLY A 365 12.87 -37.31 29.20
C GLY A 365 11.54 -36.85 29.85
N PRO A 366 10.96 -35.73 29.40
CA PRO A 366 9.67 -35.22 29.89
C PRO A 366 8.56 -36.28 29.90
N HIS A 367 8.65 -37.25 28.99
CA HIS A 367 7.70 -38.36 28.85
C HIS A 367 7.82 -39.45 29.94
N GLY A 368 8.99 -39.78 30.50
CA GLY A 368 9.06 -40.70 31.64
C GLY A 368 8.66 -40.03 32.94
N ARG A 369 9.02 -38.75 33.14
CA ARG A 369 8.44 -37.94 34.24
C ARG A 369 6.92 -37.79 34.12
N PHE A 370 6.39 -37.75 32.89
CA PHE A 370 4.94 -37.75 32.64
C PHE A 370 4.32 -39.11 33.00
N PHE A 371 4.92 -40.22 32.58
CA PHE A 371 4.43 -41.56 32.92
C PHE A 371 4.52 -41.86 34.42
N GLU A 372 5.58 -41.42 35.10
CA GLU A 372 5.69 -41.51 36.56
C GLU A 372 4.67 -40.61 37.28
N LYS A 373 4.43 -39.38 36.81
CA LYS A 373 3.39 -38.50 37.36
C LYS A 373 2.00 -39.08 37.19
N VAL A 374 1.69 -39.66 36.02
CA VAL A 374 0.42 -40.35 35.78
C VAL A 374 0.31 -41.58 36.67
N LYS A 375 1.37 -42.38 36.81
CA LYS A 375 1.38 -43.57 37.66
C LYS A 375 1.26 -43.22 39.16
N LYS A 376 1.84 -42.11 39.62
CA LYS A 376 1.64 -41.58 40.99
C LYS A 376 0.22 -41.07 41.20
N ALA A 377 -0.35 -40.35 40.23
CA ALA A 377 -1.74 -39.90 40.28
C ALA A 377 -2.76 -41.06 40.32
N PHE A 378 -2.48 -42.18 39.63
CA PHE A 378 -3.31 -43.39 39.67
C PHE A 378 -3.05 -44.28 40.89
N LYS A 379 -1.93 -44.14 41.60
CA LYS A 379 -1.60 -44.90 42.81
C LYS A 379 -1.98 -44.22 44.13
N GLY A 380 -2.51 -42.99 44.09
CA GLY A 380 -3.08 -42.33 45.27
C GLY A 380 -2.08 -41.84 46.31
N GLU A 381 -0.80 -41.70 45.95
CA GLU A 381 0.22 -41.08 46.81
C GLU A 381 0.43 -39.64 46.35
N ALA A 382 -0.33 -38.73 46.96
CA ALA A 382 -0.18 -37.28 46.81
C ALA A 382 0.89 -36.74 47.75
#